data_AF-A0A914GL58-F1
#
_entry.id   AF-A0A914GL58-F1
#
_cell.length_a   1.000
_cell.length_b   1.000
_cell.length_c   1.000
_cell.angle_alpha   90.00
_cell.angle_beta   90.00
_cell.angle_gamma   90.00
#
_symmetry.space_group_name_H-M   'P 1'
#
loop_
_entity.id
_entity.type
_entity.pdbx_description
1 polymer ?
#
loop_
_entity_poly.entity_id
_entity_poly.type
_entity_poly.pdbx_seq_one_letter_code
_entity_poly.pdbx_strand_id
1 'polypeptide(L)'
;MLATLIDADKSTPKREETVRYLLEKVPKIRLRIAGKSIPVEKFCEKKTFRYQREGRLLYPHYEFFYFWNGFSILANNLSLVNPILEDIEQTWKSEGSADKNDEALYLFLKGCCYKTLKDFHQSELCFLKIMENERFITEFSYLVPNACFELAMIRKELGRGEEVVALLNKALAYKGYSLETKLHFRIHAAMEAEGAKTPN
;
A
#
# COMPACT_ATOMS: atom_id res chain seq x y z
N MET A 1 3.80 16.91 1.94
CA MET A 1 3.45 15.59 1.37
C MET A 1 2.85 14.67 2.43
N LEU A 2 3.52 14.42 3.56
CA LEU A 2 2.88 13.74 4.72
C LEU A 2 1.75 14.58 5.35
N ALA A 3 2.01 15.88 5.58
CA ALA A 3 1.02 16.82 6.13
C ALA A 3 -0.19 17.11 5.21
N THR A 4 -0.12 16.72 3.93
CA THR A 4 -1.24 16.82 2.97
C THR A 4 -2.08 15.54 2.88
N LEU A 5 -1.57 14.44 3.41
CA LEU A 5 -2.17 13.09 3.35
C LEU A 5 -2.68 12.60 4.71
N ILE A 6 -2.20 13.20 5.81
CA ILE A 6 -2.77 13.01 7.15
C ILE A 6 -4.14 13.69 7.16
N ASP A 7 -5.15 12.94 7.58
CA ASP A 7 -6.49 13.41 7.88
C ASP A 7 -6.38 14.54 8.91
N ALA A 8 -6.21 15.77 8.43
CA ALA A 8 -6.35 16.95 9.27
C ALA A 8 -7.74 16.87 9.89
N ASP A 9 -7.81 16.95 11.22
CA ASP A 9 -9.04 16.85 12.00
C ASP A 9 -10.24 17.40 11.20
N LYS A 10 -11.29 16.60 11.04
CA LYS A 10 -12.52 16.96 10.31
C LYS A 10 -13.14 18.27 10.84
N SER A 11 -12.79 18.67 12.06
CA SER A 11 -13.17 19.95 12.67
C SER A 11 -12.43 21.18 12.10
N THR A 12 -11.36 20.99 11.33
CA THR A 12 -10.50 22.08 10.84
C THR A 12 -11.24 22.95 9.81
N PRO A 13 -11.45 24.26 10.07
CA PRO A 13 -12.06 25.16 9.10
C PRO A 13 -11.24 25.24 7.81
N LYS A 14 -11.92 25.35 6.65
CA LYS A 14 -11.28 25.47 5.31
C LYS A 14 -10.31 24.33 4.96
N ARG A 15 -10.52 23.14 5.53
CA ARG A 15 -9.68 21.96 5.28
C ARG A 15 -9.60 21.62 3.78
N GLU A 16 -10.74 21.48 3.11
CA GLU A 16 -10.77 21.09 1.69
C GLU A 16 -10.06 22.11 0.79
N GLU A 17 -10.24 23.41 1.07
CA GLU A 17 -9.55 24.50 0.36
C GLU A 17 -8.03 24.40 0.58
N THR A 18 -7.60 24.14 1.81
CA THR A 18 -6.19 23.96 2.17
C THR A 18 -5.59 22.74 1.49
N VAL A 19 -6.27 21.59 1.54
CA VAL A 19 -5.85 20.35 0.88
C VAL A 19 -5.72 20.58 -0.62
N ARG A 20 -6.74 21.16 -1.26
CA ARG A 20 -6.72 21.50 -2.69
C ARG A 20 -5.54 22.40 -3.04
N TYR A 21 -5.37 23.50 -2.30
CA TYR A 21 -4.27 24.45 -2.48
C TYR A 21 -2.91 23.76 -2.39
N LEU A 22 -2.71 22.90 -1.39
CA LEU A 22 -1.44 22.20 -1.21
C LEU A 22 -1.18 21.15 -2.31
N LEU A 23 -2.21 20.39 -2.71
CA LEU A 23 -2.09 19.39 -3.79
C LEU A 23 -1.73 20.03 -5.12
N GLU A 24 -2.25 21.22 -5.43
CA GLU A 24 -1.87 22.00 -6.63
C GLU A 24 -0.40 22.45 -6.64
N LYS A 25 0.24 22.52 -5.47
CA LYS A 25 1.67 22.86 -5.36
C LYS A 25 2.58 21.67 -5.55
N VAL A 26 2.12 20.43 -5.30
CA VAL A 26 2.97 19.23 -5.34
C VAL A 26 3.73 19.07 -6.66
N PRO A 27 3.11 19.20 -7.85
CA PRO A 27 3.86 19.11 -9.12
C PRO A 27 4.95 20.19 -9.27
N LYS A 28 4.76 21.36 -8.64
CA LYS A 28 5.65 22.54 -8.74
C LYS A 28 6.86 22.44 -7.81
N ILE A 29 6.75 21.73 -6.69
CA ILE A 29 7.81 21.61 -5.67
C ILE A 29 8.55 20.27 -5.74
N ARG A 30 8.27 19.46 -6.77
CA ARG A 30 8.87 18.14 -6.97
C ARG A 30 10.40 18.22 -7.04
N LEU A 31 11.06 17.56 -6.10
CA LEU A 31 12.51 17.43 -6.10
C LEU A 31 12.99 16.50 -7.22
N ARG A 32 14.07 16.91 -7.89
CA ARG A 32 14.78 16.11 -8.91
C ARG A 32 16.25 16.01 -8.53
N ILE A 33 16.82 14.83 -8.70
CA ILE A 33 18.26 14.56 -8.51
C ILE A 33 18.80 14.10 -9.86
N ALA A 34 19.81 14.80 -10.38
CA ALA A 34 20.38 14.53 -11.71
C ALA A 34 19.31 14.44 -12.83
N GLY A 35 18.34 15.37 -12.81
CA GLY A 35 17.24 15.42 -13.78
C GLY A 35 16.15 14.36 -13.60
N LYS A 36 16.35 13.35 -12.74
CA LYS A 36 15.36 12.31 -12.43
C LYS A 36 14.53 12.69 -11.22
N SER A 37 13.22 12.45 -11.28
CA SER A 37 12.33 12.65 -10.13
C SER A 37 12.54 11.55 -9.10
N ILE A 38 12.51 11.90 -7.82
CA ILE A 38 12.56 10.92 -6.73
C ILE A 38 11.28 10.05 -6.80
N PRO A 39 11.37 8.71 -6.64
CA PRO A 39 10.21 7.83 -6.83
C PRO A 39 8.98 8.18 -5.99
N VAL A 40 9.16 8.57 -4.72
CA VAL A 40 8.05 8.99 -3.85
C VAL A 40 7.40 10.28 -4.32
N GLU A 41 8.18 11.24 -4.81
CA GLU A 41 7.65 12.50 -5.32
C GLU A 41 6.79 12.28 -6.56
N LYS A 42 7.24 11.40 -7.47
CA LYS A 42 6.47 11.00 -8.65
C LYS A 42 5.19 10.25 -8.26
N PHE A 43 5.25 9.42 -7.21
CA PHE A 43 4.07 8.72 -6.69
C PHE A 43 3.02 9.73 -6.16
N CYS A 44 3.44 10.70 -5.36
CA CYS A 44 2.54 11.69 -4.80
C CYS A 44 1.98 12.66 -5.84
N GLU A 45 2.76 13.00 -6.87
CA GLU A 45 2.26 13.76 -8.02
C GLU A 45 1.12 13.01 -8.73
N LYS A 46 1.25 11.70 -8.98
CA LYS A 46 0.15 10.89 -9.54
C LYS A 46 -1.11 10.96 -8.67
N LYS A 47 -0.95 10.88 -7.35
CA LYS A 47 -2.07 11.01 -6.40
C LYS A 47 -2.72 12.39 -6.47
N THR A 48 -1.95 13.45 -6.69
CA THR A 48 -2.52 14.81 -6.87
C THR A 48 -3.36 14.90 -8.14
N PHE A 49 -2.93 14.28 -9.25
CA PHE A 49 -3.72 14.25 -10.48
C PHE A 49 -5.01 13.44 -10.31
N ARG A 50 -4.97 12.32 -9.58
CA ARG A 50 -6.18 11.58 -9.22
C ARG A 50 -7.12 12.43 -8.39
N TYR A 51 -6.63 13.10 -7.36
CA TYR A 51 -7.46 13.98 -6.54
C TYR A 51 -8.12 15.09 -7.38
N GLN A 52 -7.39 15.69 -8.32
CA GLN A 52 -7.95 16.70 -9.21
C GLN A 52 -9.06 16.14 -10.12
N ARG A 53 -8.94 14.87 -10.55
CA ARG A 53 -9.92 14.20 -11.41
C ARG A 53 -11.14 13.69 -10.64
N GLU A 54 -10.92 13.03 -9.51
CA GLU A 54 -11.95 12.33 -8.73
C GLU A 54 -12.52 13.15 -7.58
N GLY A 55 -11.89 14.28 -7.23
CA GLY A 55 -12.26 15.13 -6.10
C GLY A 55 -11.92 14.55 -4.72
N ARG A 56 -11.35 13.33 -4.65
CA ARG A 56 -11.02 12.63 -3.41
C ARG A 56 -9.87 11.62 -3.57
N LEU A 57 -9.31 11.18 -2.44
CA LEU A 57 -8.38 10.05 -2.33
C LEU A 57 -8.78 9.21 -1.11
N LEU A 58 -8.99 7.90 -1.30
CA LEU A 58 -9.19 6.99 -0.17
C LEU A 58 -7.86 6.56 0.43
N TYR A 59 -7.83 6.50 1.76
CA TYR A 59 -6.72 6.00 2.57
C TYR A 59 -5.32 6.56 2.28
N PRO A 60 -5.14 7.85 1.93
CA PRO A 60 -3.83 8.39 1.57
C PRO A 60 -2.78 8.19 2.68
N HIS A 61 -3.19 8.29 3.95
CA HIS A 61 -2.31 8.09 5.10
C HIS A 61 -1.95 6.62 5.33
N TYR A 62 -2.91 5.68 5.27
CA TYR A 62 -2.62 4.25 5.44
C TYR A 62 -1.82 3.66 4.27
N GLU A 63 -2.02 4.18 3.07
CA GLU A 63 -1.20 3.83 1.92
C GLU A 63 0.26 4.26 2.11
N PHE A 64 0.48 5.50 2.58
CA PHE A 64 1.82 5.96 2.92
C PHE A 64 2.39 5.14 4.09
N PHE A 65 1.55 4.83 5.08
CA PHE A 65 1.89 4.02 6.24
C PHE A 65 2.42 2.64 5.81
N TYR A 66 1.76 1.98 4.86
CA TYR A 66 2.24 0.72 4.29
C TYR A 66 3.64 0.88 3.67
N PHE A 67 3.84 1.89 2.82
CA PHE A 67 5.15 2.10 2.22
C PHE A 67 6.22 2.39 3.27
N TRP A 68 5.92 3.04 4.38
CA TRP A 68 6.91 3.27 5.45
C TRP A 68 7.04 2.13 6.45
N ASN A 69 6.61 0.92 6.10
CA ASN A 69 6.63 -0.27 6.97
C ASN A 69 5.82 -0.09 8.26
N GLY A 70 4.83 0.80 8.27
CA GLY A 70 4.04 1.14 9.45
C GLY A 70 3.34 -0.07 10.07
N PHE A 71 2.75 -0.94 9.25
CA PHE A 71 2.10 -2.17 9.74
C PHE A 71 3.08 -3.14 10.41
N SER A 72 4.34 -3.20 9.96
CA SER A 72 5.39 -3.99 10.62
C SER A 72 5.79 -3.39 11.96
N ILE A 73 5.83 -2.05 12.06
CA ILE A 73 6.11 -1.34 13.32
C ILE A 73 4.99 -1.60 14.34
N LEU A 74 3.73 -1.62 13.91
CA LEU A 74 2.58 -1.92 14.77
C LEU A 74 2.46 -3.38 15.20
N ALA A 75 3.24 -4.31 14.63
CA ALA A 75 3.19 -5.71 15.02
C ALA A 75 3.51 -5.92 16.52
N ASN A 76 4.22 -4.98 17.14
CA ASN A 76 4.52 -4.98 18.58
C ASN A 76 3.44 -4.32 19.45
N ASN A 77 2.42 -3.70 18.85
CA ASN A 77 1.31 -3.06 19.55
C ASN A 77 -0.02 -3.27 18.80
N LEU A 78 -0.52 -4.52 18.86
CA LEU A 78 -1.74 -4.94 18.17
C LEU A 78 -2.99 -4.16 18.58
N SER A 79 -3.00 -3.54 19.76
CA SER A 79 -4.12 -2.70 20.22
C SER A 79 -4.38 -1.50 19.31
N LEU A 80 -3.37 -1.06 18.55
CA LEU A 80 -3.48 0.02 17.57
C LEU A 80 -3.97 -0.46 16.20
N VAL A 81 -3.94 -1.77 15.92
CA VAL A 81 -4.31 -2.31 14.60
C VAL A 81 -5.82 -2.47 14.45
N ASN A 82 -6.53 -2.87 15.51
CA ASN A 82 -7.98 -3.01 15.46
C ASN A 82 -8.69 -1.68 15.14
N PRO A 83 -8.36 -0.54 15.78
CA PRO A 83 -8.95 0.74 15.41
C PRO A 83 -8.66 1.15 13.95
N ILE A 84 -7.48 0.82 13.43
CA ILE A 84 -7.13 1.07 12.02
C ILE A 84 -7.98 0.22 11.08
N LEU A 85 -8.15 -1.08 11.40
CA LEU A 85 -9.00 -1.97 10.62
C LEU A 85 -10.46 -1.50 10.62
N GLU A 86 -10.99 -1.14 11.80
CA GLU A 86 -12.33 -0.60 11.94
C GLU A 86 -12.52 0.69 11.12
N ASP A 87 -11.57 1.62 11.19
CA ASP A 87 -11.60 2.86 10.42
C ASP A 87 -11.57 2.63 8.90
N ILE A 88 -10.72 1.70 8.43
CA ILE A 88 -10.68 1.28 7.02
C ILE A 88 -12.03 0.68 6.59
N GLU A 89 -12.64 -0.18 7.40
CA GLU A 89 -13.92 -0.80 7.08
C GLU A 89 -15.08 0.19 7.09
N GLN A 90 -15.12 1.11 8.05
CA GLN A 90 -16.18 2.11 8.13
C GLN A 90 -16.07 3.13 6.98
N THR A 91 -14.86 3.60 6.68
CA THR A 91 -14.61 4.48 5.53
C THR A 91 -15.05 3.82 4.23
N TRP A 92 -14.80 2.51 4.05
CA TRP A 92 -15.27 1.81 2.84
C TRP A 92 -16.79 1.72 2.79
N LYS A 93 -17.46 1.48 3.92
CA LYS A 93 -18.94 1.45 3.99
C LYS A 93 -19.56 2.80 3.64
N SER A 94 -18.93 3.91 4.04
CA SER A 94 -19.46 5.26 3.82
C SER A 94 -19.04 5.89 2.48
N GLU A 95 -17.80 5.67 2.05
CA GLU A 95 -17.16 6.39 0.93
C GLU A 95 -16.64 5.44 -0.17
N GLY A 96 -16.84 4.13 -0.02
CA GLY A 96 -16.47 3.14 -1.02
C GLY A 96 -17.11 3.41 -2.37
N SER A 97 -16.41 3.02 -3.43
CA SER A 97 -16.86 3.27 -4.80
C SER A 97 -16.69 2.03 -5.67
N ALA A 98 -17.32 2.04 -6.85
CA ALA A 98 -17.14 0.99 -7.85
C ALA A 98 -15.77 1.05 -8.57
N ASP A 99 -14.92 2.03 -8.25
CA ASP A 99 -13.56 2.11 -8.81
C ASP A 99 -12.71 0.94 -8.29
N LYS A 100 -12.22 0.13 -9.23
CA LYS A 100 -11.41 -1.06 -8.95
C LYS A 100 -10.04 -0.75 -8.35
N ASN A 101 -9.52 0.46 -8.53
CA ASN A 101 -8.32 0.93 -7.85
C ASN A 101 -8.61 1.18 -6.37
N ASP A 102 -9.73 1.83 -6.06
CA ASP A 102 -10.16 2.10 -4.68
C ASP A 102 -10.49 0.80 -3.94
N GLU A 103 -11.23 -0.12 -4.59
CA GLU A 103 -11.54 -1.45 -4.04
C GLU A 103 -10.27 -2.26 -3.77
N ALA A 104 -9.31 -2.26 -4.70
CA ALA A 104 -8.03 -2.93 -4.50
C ALA A 104 -7.25 -2.33 -3.33
N LEU A 105 -7.22 -1.00 -3.17
CA LEU A 105 -6.54 -0.35 -2.05
C LEU A 105 -7.20 -0.68 -0.72
N TYR A 106 -8.54 -0.68 -0.66
CA TYR A 106 -9.31 -1.12 0.51
C TYR A 106 -8.93 -2.54 0.92
N LEU A 107 -9.04 -3.49 -0.01
CA LEU A 107 -8.69 -4.90 0.24
C LEU A 107 -7.23 -5.03 0.67
N PHE A 108 -6.33 -4.25 0.07
CA PHE A 108 -4.91 -4.32 0.35
C PHE A 108 -4.61 -3.93 1.79
N LEU A 109 -5.11 -2.77 2.23
CA LEU A 109 -4.90 -2.25 3.58
C LEU A 109 -5.60 -3.12 4.64
N LYS A 110 -6.81 -3.61 4.32
CA LYS A 110 -7.52 -4.60 5.14
C LYS A 110 -6.70 -5.88 5.32
N GLY A 111 -6.16 -6.40 4.22
CA GLY A 111 -5.27 -7.57 4.23
C GLY A 111 -4.02 -7.37 5.08
N CYS A 112 -3.39 -6.19 5.00
CA CYS A 112 -2.26 -5.82 5.86
C CYS A 112 -2.64 -5.83 7.35
N CYS A 113 -3.81 -5.30 7.71
CA CYS A 113 -4.28 -5.32 9.11
C CYS A 113 -4.47 -6.75 9.62
N TYR A 114 -5.19 -7.60 8.87
CA TYR A 114 -5.39 -9.00 9.24
C TYR A 114 -4.06 -9.76 9.35
N LYS A 115 -3.12 -9.50 8.45
CA LYS A 115 -1.78 -10.09 8.52
C LYS A 115 -1.08 -9.72 9.83
N THR A 116 -1.10 -8.44 10.21
CA THR A 116 -0.50 -7.97 11.47
C THR A 116 -1.20 -8.58 12.68
N LEU A 117 -2.52 -8.78 12.61
CA LEU A 117 -3.33 -9.47 13.63
C LEU A 117 -3.17 -11.00 13.63
N LYS A 118 -2.34 -11.56 12.74
CA LYS A 118 -2.15 -13.01 12.52
C LYS A 118 -3.40 -13.77 12.07
N ASP A 119 -4.44 -13.07 11.60
CA ASP A 119 -5.56 -13.69 10.87
C ASP A 119 -5.16 -13.91 9.41
N PHE A 120 -4.34 -14.94 9.20
CA PHE A 120 -3.80 -15.24 7.87
C PHE A 120 -4.89 -15.63 6.89
N HIS A 121 -5.97 -16.28 7.32
CA HIS A 121 -7.04 -16.67 6.42
C HIS A 121 -7.73 -15.46 5.80
N GLN A 122 -8.17 -14.49 6.60
CA GLN A 122 -8.80 -13.28 6.09
C GLN A 122 -7.83 -12.42 5.28
N SER A 123 -6.56 -12.36 5.70
CA SER A 123 -5.51 -11.66 4.97
C SER A 123 -5.29 -12.22 3.57
N GLU A 124 -5.22 -13.55 3.44
CA GLU A 124 -5.06 -14.23 2.15
C GLU A 124 -6.23 -13.97 1.21
N LEU A 125 -7.47 -14.04 1.71
CA LEU A 125 -8.66 -13.75 0.91
C LEU A 125 -8.59 -12.34 0.29
N CYS A 126 -8.12 -11.36 1.05
CA CYS A 126 -7.94 -9.99 0.56
C CYS A 126 -6.91 -9.92 -0.58
N PHE A 127 -5.72 -10.51 -0.38
CA PHE A 127 -4.64 -10.45 -1.37
C PHE A 127 -4.95 -11.26 -2.63
N LEU A 128 -5.53 -12.46 -2.50
CA LEU A 128 -5.98 -13.27 -3.63
C LEU A 128 -7.03 -12.53 -4.45
N LYS A 129 -7.98 -11.85 -3.80
CA LYS A 129 -9.01 -11.07 -4.50
C LYS A 129 -8.42 -9.94 -5.35
N ILE A 130 -7.36 -9.29 -4.87
CA ILE A 130 -6.63 -8.27 -5.64
C ILE A 130 -5.98 -8.91 -6.87
N MET A 131 -5.30 -10.03 -6.68
CA MET A 131 -4.62 -10.76 -7.76
C MET A 131 -5.61 -11.27 -8.83
N GLU A 132 -6.78 -11.78 -8.43
CA GLU A 132 -7.85 -12.21 -9.35
C GLU A 132 -8.38 -11.06 -10.22
N ASN A 133 -8.40 -9.84 -9.70
CA ASN A 133 -8.96 -8.67 -10.37
C ASN A 133 -7.89 -7.77 -11.02
N GLU A 134 -6.65 -8.23 -11.12
CA GLU A 134 -5.49 -7.48 -11.63
C GLU A 134 -5.80 -6.69 -12.91
N ARG A 135 -6.48 -7.32 -13.89
CA ARG A 135 -6.79 -6.70 -15.19
C ARG A 135 -7.62 -5.41 -15.10
N PHE A 136 -8.28 -5.17 -13.98
CA PHE A 136 -9.09 -3.97 -13.74
C PHE A 136 -8.36 -2.92 -12.89
N ILE A 137 -7.18 -3.24 -12.36
CA ILE A 137 -6.38 -2.36 -11.51
C ILE A 137 -5.37 -1.63 -12.40
N THR A 138 -5.64 -0.36 -12.69
CA THR A 138 -4.89 0.42 -13.66
C THR A 138 -3.95 1.42 -12.99
N GLU A 139 -4.50 2.42 -12.32
CA GLU A 139 -3.75 3.50 -11.69
C GLU A 139 -2.92 3.00 -10.50
N PHE A 140 -3.47 2.03 -9.75
CA PHE A 140 -2.84 1.45 -8.57
C PHE A 140 -2.18 0.10 -8.85
N SER A 141 -1.58 -0.04 -10.04
CA SER A 141 -0.91 -1.27 -10.49
C SER A 141 0.22 -1.78 -9.58
N TYR A 142 0.71 -0.96 -8.66
CA TYR A 142 1.66 -1.39 -7.63
C TYR A 142 1.03 -2.33 -6.59
N LEU A 143 -0.29 -2.33 -6.41
CA LEU A 143 -0.95 -3.15 -5.40
C LEU A 143 -0.83 -4.64 -5.68
N VAL A 144 -0.88 -5.05 -6.94
CA VAL A 144 -0.81 -6.47 -7.32
C VAL A 144 0.55 -7.11 -6.98
N PRO A 145 1.70 -6.57 -7.41
CA PRO A 145 2.99 -7.13 -7.01
C PRO A 145 3.24 -7.01 -5.50
N ASN A 146 2.73 -5.97 -4.84
CA ASN A 146 2.79 -5.86 -3.39
C ASN A 146 1.92 -6.93 -2.70
N ALA A 147 0.74 -7.26 -3.24
CA ALA A 147 -0.12 -8.33 -2.71
C ALA A 147 0.55 -9.70 -2.86
N CYS A 148 1.23 -9.97 -3.98
CA CYS A 148 2.07 -11.15 -4.14
C CYS A 148 3.15 -11.23 -3.05
N PHE A 149 3.83 -10.13 -2.77
CA PHE A 149 4.84 -10.06 -1.70
C PHE A 149 4.23 -10.31 -0.31
N GLU A 150 3.12 -9.67 0.02
CA GLU A 150 2.46 -9.83 1.31
C GLU A 150 1.96 -11.26 1.52
N LEU A 151 1.41 -11.89 0.47
CA LEU A 151 1.04 -13.30 0.47
C LEU A 151 2.26 -14.20 0.66
N ALA A 152 3.41 -13.88 0.05
CA ALA A 152 4.65 -14.61 0.28
C ALA A 152 5.09 -14.52 1.75
N MET A 153 4.91 -13.37 2.41
CA MET A 153 5.22 -13.23 3.84
C MET A 153 4.29 -14.07 4.72
N ILE A 154 3.01 -14.21 4.35
CA ILE A 154 2.10 -15.13 5.04
C ILE A 154 2.57 -16.58 4.86
N ARG A 155 2.91 -16.99 3.64
CA ARG A 155 3.42 -18.35 3.36
C ARG A 155 4.68 -18.66 4.14
N LYS A 156 5.58 -17.68 4.27
CA LYS A 156 6.79 -17.76 5.09
C LYS A 156 6.46 -18.00 6.57
N GLU A 157 5.52 -17.25 7.14
CA GLU A 157 5.07 -17.44 8.53
C GLU A 157 4.40 -18.80 8.76
N LEU A 158 3.75 -19.35 7.73
CA LEU A 158 3.14 -20.68 7.74
C LEU A 158 4.12 -21.83 7.42
N GLY A 159 5.42 -21.55 7.22
CA GLY A 159 6.43 -22.57 6.92
C GLY A 159 6.37 -23.15 5.50
N ARG A 160 5.70 -22.49 4.55
CA ARG A 160 5.50 -22.98 3.17
C ARG A 160 6.53 -22.40 2.20
N GLY A 161 7.80 -22.77 2.37
CA GLY A 161 8.95 -22.16 1.67
C GLY A 161 8.89 -22.18 0.14
N GLU A 162 8.42 -23.27 -0.47
CA GLU A 162 8.33 -23.38 -1.94
C GLU A 162 7.38 -22.32 -2.54
N GLU A 163 6.25 -22.07 -1.88
CA GLU A 163 5.28 -21.05 -2.30
C GLU A 163 5.85 -19.62 -2.17
N VAL A 164 6.76 -19.38 -1.21
CA VAL A 164 7.40 -18.08 -1.01
C VAL A 164 8.20 -17.68 -2.24
N VAL A 165 9.09 -18.55 -2.72
CA VAL A 165 9.96 -18.25 -3.88
C VAL A 165 9.12 -18.01 -5.13
N ALA A 166 8.10 -18.83 -5.37
CA ALA A 166 7.18 -18.66 -6.49
C ALA A 166 6.46 -17.29 -6.46
N LEU A 167 5.93 -16.88 -5.29
CA LEU A 167 5.24 -15.60 -5.14
C LEU A 167 6.18 -14.40 -5.27
N LEU A 168 7.39 -14.49 -4.72
CA LEU A 168 8.40 -13.42 -4.86
C LEU A 168 8.86 -13.26 -6.32
N ASN A 169 9.08 -14.36 -7.05
CA ASN A 169 9.39 -14.32 -8.48
C ASN A 169 8.22 -13.75 -9.30
N LYS A 170 6.97 -14.12 -8.94
CA LYS A 170 5.77 -13.52 -9.54
C LYS A 170 5.75 -12.01 -9.32
N ALA A 171 6.02 -11.53 -8.10
CA ALA A 171 6.09 -10.09 -7.81
C ALA A 171 7.18 -9.36 -8.61
N LEU A 172 8.34 -10.00 -8.85
CA LEU A 172 9.44 -9.45 -9.67
C LEU A 172 9.12 -9.37 -11.17
N ALA A 173 8.15 -10.13 -11.67
CA ALA A 173 7.77 -10.10 -13.08
C ALA A 173 7.04 -8.80 -13.47
N TYR A 174 6.41 -8.11 -12.52
CA TYR A 174 5.76 -6.83 -12.75
C TYR A 174 6.78 -5.70 -12.94
N LYS A 175 6.48 -4.75 -13.84
CA LYS A 175 7.36 -3.62 -14.19
C LYS A 175 6.60 -2.31 -14.37
N GLY A 176 7.28 -1.20 -14.18
CA GLY A 176 6.78 0.14 -14.54
C GLY A 176 5.78 0.73 -13.54
N TYR A 177 5.54 0.08 -12.41
CA TYR A 177 4.63 0.58 -11.38
C TYR A 177 5.34 1.54 -10.41
N SER A 178 4.56 2.34 -9.69
CA SER A 178 5.11 3.31 -8.74
C SER A 178 5.79 2.60 -7.57
N LEU A 179 6.96 3.09 -7.16
CA LEU A 179 7.76 2.52 -6.04
C LEU A 179 8.26 1.08 -6.28
N GLU A 180 8.42 0.65 -7.53
CA GLU A 180 8.97 -0.66 -7.91
C GLU A 180 10.29 -1.00 -7.21
N THR A 181 11.27 -0.09 -7.24
CA THR A 181 12.58 -0.30 -6.59
C THR A 181 12.44 -0.62 -5.10
N LYS A 182 11.46 -0.02 -4.43
CA LYS A 182 11.22 -0.27 -3.01
C LYS A 182 10.71 -1.68 -2.76
N LEU A 183 9.82 -2.18 -3.61
CA LEU A 183 9.37 -3.57 -3.51
C LEU A 183 10.53 -4.54 -3.80
N HIS A 184 11.35 -4.27 -4.82
CA HIS A 184 12.53 -5.08 -5.11
C HIS A 184 13.47 -5.20 -3.91
N PHE A 185 13.75 -4.10 -3.20
CA PHE A 185 14.55 -4.16 -1.96
C PHE A 185 13.92 -5.06 -0.90
N ARG A 186 12.59 -5.00 -0.71
CA ARG A 186 11.88 -5.89 0.23
C ARG A 186 11.95 -7.34 -0.20
N ILE A 187 11.83 -7.63 -1.50
CA ILE A 187 11.95 -8.97 -2.07
C ILE A 187 13.37 -9.51 -1.85
N HIS A 188 14.40 -8.73 -2.15
CA HIS A 188 15.79 -9.13 -1.92
C HIS A 188 16.05 -9.45 -0.45
N ALA A 189 15.65 -8.57 0.47
CA ALA A 189 15.80 -8.82 1.90
C ALA A 189 15.03 -10.08 2.35
N ALA A 190 13.84 -10.33 1.79
CA ALA A 190 13.07 -11.53 2.09
C ALA A 190 13.75 -12.81 1.57
N MET A 191 14.28 -12.79 0.35
CA MET A 191 15.00 -13.91 -0.27
C MET A 191 16.29 -14.22 0.48
N GLU A 192 17.06 -13.21 0.87
CA GLU A 192 18.26 -13.39 1.70
C GLU A 192 17.92 -14.04 3.04
N ALA A 193 16.84 -13.61 3.69
CA ALA A 193 16.40 -14.20 4.95
C ALA A 193 15.88 -15.64 4.81
N GLU A 194 15.39 -16.05 3.62
CA GLU A 194 15.06 -17.46 3.35
C GLU A 194 16.31 -18.30 3.07
N GLY A 195 17.25 -17.78 2.27
CA GLY A 195 18.54 -18.45 2.02
C GLY A 195 19.42 -18.56 3.26
N ALA A 196 19.33 -17.61 4.19
CA ALA A 196 20.02 -17.65 5.48
C ALA A 196 19.37 -18.64 6.49
N LYS A 197 18.14 -19.11 6.23
CA LYS A 197 17.43 -20.08 7.06
C LYS A 197 17.70 -21.55 6.68
N THR A 198 18.53 -21.82 5.68
CA THR A 198 19.16 -23.14 5.56
C THR A 198 20.46 -23.19 6.34
N PRO A 199 20.42 -23.70 7.58
CA PRO A 199 21.52 -24.55 8.04
C PRO A 199 21.05 -25.83 8.74
N ASN A 200 21.73 -26.92 8.36
CA ASN A 200 21.85 -28.26 8.99
C ASN A 200 20.77 -29.31 8.69
#